data_AF-A0A037ZK10-F1
#
_entry.id   AF-A0A037ZK10-F1
#
_cell.length_a   1.000
_cell.length_b   1.000
_cell.length_c   1.000
_cell.angle_alpha   90.00
_cell.angle_beta   90.00
_cell.angle_gamma   90.00
#
_symmetry.space_group_name_H-M   'P 1'
#
loop_
_entity.id
_entity.type
_entity.pdbx_description
1 polymer ?
#
loop_
_entity_poly.entity_id
_entity_poly.type
_entity_poly.pdbx_seq_one_letter_code
_entity_poly.pdbx_strand_id
1 'polypeptide(L)' 'MKARVHVMLKNGVLDPQGDAVRHALGTLGFDGVNGVRQGKVIDLDLADGTSEETIRDMCEKLLANTVIESYSVEIA' A
#
# COMPACT_ATOMS: atom_id res chain seq x y z
N MET A 1 13.59 2.89 16.12
CA MET A 1 12.10 2.85 15.99
C MET A 1 11.70 2.17 14.69
N LYS A 2 10.59 1.43 14.61
CA LYS A 2 10.10 0.86 13.34
C LYS A 2 8.75 1.45 12.95
N ALA A 3 8.54 1.66 11.66
CA ALA A 3 7.23 2.02 11.13
C ALA A 3 6.93 1.22 9.87
N ARG A 4 5.68 0.80 9.72
CA ARG A 4 5.17 0.13 8.52
C ARG A 4 4.13 1.01 7.86
N VAL A 5 4.35 1.33 6.59
CA VAL A 5 3.41 2.12 5.79
C VAL A 5 2.72 1.20 4.79
N HIS A 6 1.39 1.14 4.88
CA HIS A 6 0.55 0.48 3.88
C HIS A 6 0.04 1.53 2.90
N VAL A 7 0.30 1.36 1.61
CA VAL A 7 -0.18 2.24 0.54
C VAL A 7 -1.07 1.45 -0.41
N MET A 8 -2.31 1.91 -0.58
CA MET A 8 -3.30 1.29 -1.45
C MET A 8 -3.90 2.33 -2.40
N LEU A 9 -4.21 1.93 -3.63
CA LEU A 9 -5.02 2.76 -4.53
C LEU A 9 -6.36 3.10 -3.86
N LYS A 10 -6.84 4.33 -4.06
CA LYS A 10 -8.15 4.78 -3.55
C LYS A 10 -9.29 4.01 -4.22
N ASN A 11 -10.44 3.99 -3.56
CA ASN A 11 -11.68 3.47 -4.13
C ASN A 11 -12.03 4.22 -5.42
N GLY A 12 -12.42 3.48 -6.45
CA GLY A 12 -12.73 4.03 -7.79
C GLY A 12 -11.51 4.22 -8.69
N VAL A 13 -10.28 4.09 -8.18
CA VAL A 13 -9.08 4.05 -9.03
C VAL A 13 -8.87 2.64 -9.55
N LEU A 14 -8.82 2.50 -10.88
CA LEU A 14 -8.58 1.23 -11.55
C LEU A 14 -7.20 0.66 -11.16
N ASP A 15 -7.16 -0.65 -10.92
CA ASP A 15 -5.93 -1.39 -10.63
C ASP A 15 -5.73 -2.50 -11.68
N PRO A 16 -5.08 -2.19 -12.81
CA PRO A 16 -4.82 -3.18 -13.86
C PRO A 16 -3.93 -4.33 -13.40
N GLN A 17 -3.03 -4.08 -12.43
CA GLN A 17 -2.14 -5.12 -11.91
C GLN A 17 -2.90 -6.10 -11.02
N GLY A 18 -3.74 -5.60 -10.11
CA GLY A 18 -4.65 -6.42 -9.33
C GLY A 18 -5.56 -7.28 -10.21
N ASP A 19 -6.14 -6.71 -11.27
CA ASP A 19 -6.97 -7.49 -12.19
C ASP A 19 -6.18 -8.57 -12.96
N ALA A 20 -4.95 -8.28 -13.38
CA ALA A 20 -4.08 -9.28 -13.99
C ALA A 20 -3.76 -10.44 -13.01
N VAL A 21 -3.50 -10.14 -11.74
CA VAL A 21 -3.27 -11.14 -10.70
C VAL A 21 -4.53 -11.97 -10.46
N ARG A 22 -5.72 -11.35 -10.37
CA ARG A 22 -7.00 -12.06 -10.25
C ARG A 22 -7.20 -13.05 -11.39
N HIS A 23 -6.96 -12.63 -12.63
CA HIS A 23 -7.06 -13.51 -13.79
C HIS A 23 -6.07 -14.69 -13.71
N ALA A 24 -4.82 -14.43 -13.35
CA ALA A 24 -3.81 -15.48 -13.17
C ALA A 24 -4.17 -16.47 -12.05
N LEU A 25 -4.80 -16.02 -10.96
CA LEU A 25 -5.30 -16.91 -9.92
C LEU A 25 -6.43 -17.80 -10.44
N GLY A 26 -7.34 -17.27 -11.27
CA GLY A 26 -8.38 -18.06 -11.93
C GLY A 26 -7.82 -19.15 -12.84
N THR A 27 -6.79 -18.85 -13.65
CA THR A 27 -6.17 -19.86 -14.52
C THR A 27 -5.45 -20.98 -13.74
N LEU A 28 -5.08 -20.71 -12.49
CA LEU A 28 -4.51 -21.70 -11.57
C LEU A 28 -5.57 -22.49 -10.77
N GLY A 29 -6.87 -22.23 -11.00
CA GLY A 29 -7.99 -22.93 -10.37
C GLY A 29 -8.51 -22.30 -9.08
N PHE A 30 -8.11 -21.06 -8.75
CA PHE A 30 -8.58 -20.34 -7.57
C PHE A 30 -9.82 -19.47 -7.87
N ASP A 31 -10.89 -20.10 -8.38
CA ASP A 31 -12.10 -19.41 -8.85
C ASP A 31 -12.88 -18.63 -7.77
N GLY A 32 -12.60 -18.89 -6.49
CA GLY A 32 -13.20 -18.16 -5.36
C GLY A 32 -12.69 -16.72 -5.17
N VAL A 33 -11.66 -16.30 -5.92
CA VAL A 33 -11.08 -14.96 -5.79
C VAL A 33 -11.88 -13.95 -6.63
N ASN A 34 -12.80 -13.24 -5.97
CA ASN A 34 -13.68 -12.27 -6.63
C ASN A 34 -13.00 -10.96 -7.03
N GLY A 35 -11.88 -10.61 -6.41
CA GLY A 35 -11.19 -9.36 -6.63
C GLY A 35 -9.81 -9.35 -5.98
N VAL A 36 -8.89 -8.62 -6.59
CA VAL A 36 -7.55 -8.39 -6.07
C VAL A 36 -7.26 -6.90 -6.15
N ARG A 37 -6.67 -6.38 -5.07
CA ARG A 37 -6.12 -5.03 -5.01
C ARG A 37 -4.66 -5.15 -4.65
N GLN A 38 -3.81 -4.56 -5.47
CA GLN A 38 -2.39 -4.49 -5.22
C GLN A 38 -2.03 -3.13 -4.62
N GLY A 39 -1.09 -3.16 -3.69
CA GLY A 39 -0.53 -1.97 -3.06
C GLY A 39 0.91 -2.21 -2.64
N LYS A 40 1.40 -1.34 -1.77
CA LYS A 40 2.77 -1.38 -1.25
C LYS A 40 2.73 -1.53 0.27
N VAL A 41 3.67 -2.30 0.80
CA VAL A 41 4.02 -2.28 2.22
C VAL A 41 5.46 -1.82 2.30
N ILE A 42 5.71 -0.77 3.08
CA ILE A 42 7.02 -0.12 3.19
C ILE A 42 7.42 -0.15 4.66
N ASP A 43 8.43 -0.96 4.97
CA ASP A 43 9.02 -1.04 6.31
C ASP A 43 10.15 -0.02 6.42
N LEU A 44 10.05 0.85 7.42
CA LEU A 44 11.02 1.89 7.75
C LEU A 44 11.73 1.52 9.05
N ASP A 45 13.06 1.50 9.00
CA ASP A 45 13.91 1.50 10.18
C ASP A 45 14.37 2.93 10.44
N LEU A 46 13.91 3.51 11.54
CA LEU A 46 13.99 4.93 11.84
C LEU A 46 14.86 5.18 13.07
N ALA A 47 15.61 6.28 13.02
CA ALA A 47 16.33 6.77 14.17
C ALA A 47 15.38 7.07 15.34
N ASP A 48 15.86 6.86 16.57
CA ASP A 48 15.06 7.14 17.76
C ASP A 48 14.70 8.64 17.84
N GLY A 49 13.47 8.93 18.28
CA GLY A 49 12.95 10.30 18.33
C GLY A 49 12.40 10.83 17.00
N THR A 50 12.38 10.02 15.92
CA THR A 50 11.65 10.38 14.70
C THR A 50 10.17 10.60 15.02
N SER A 51 9.63 11.78 14.67
CA SER A 51 8.24 12.12 14.96
C SER A 51 7.26 11.50 13.96
N GLU A 52 6.02 11.29 14.39
CA GLU A 52 4.94 10.85 13.50
C GLU A 52 4.69 11.82 12.33
N GLU A 53 4.85 13.12 12.58
CA GLU A 53 4.75 14.17 11.55
C GLU A 53 5.80 13.98 10.46
N THR A 54 7.04 13.64 10.84
CA THR A 54 8.11 13.35 9.88
C THR A 54 7.77 12.13 9.00
N ILE A 55 7.21 11.08 9.61
CA ILE A 55 6.78 9.88 8.87
C ILE A 55 5.62 10.21 7.92
N ARG A 56 4.67 11.04 8.36
CA ARG A 56 3.57 11.53 7.52
C ARG A 56 4.09 12.33 6.33
N ASP A 57 5.05 13.22 6.57
CA ASP A 57 5.71 14.01 5.53
C ASP A 57 6.39 13.14 4.47
N MET A 58 7.06 12.06 4.89
CA MET A 58 7.63 11.07 3.95
C MET A 58 6.53 10.44 3.09
N CYS A 59 5.39 10.09 3.69
CA CYS A 59 4.26 9.51 2.97
C CYS A 59 3.69 10.45 1.91
N GLU A 60 3.47 11.72 2.28
CA GLU A 60 2.87 12.71 1.37
C GLU A 60 3.82 13.18 0.26
N LYS A 61 5.12 13.27 0.55
CA LYS A 61 6.11 13.78 -0.41
C LYS A 61 6.66 12.71 -1.33
N LEU A 62 6.65 11.44 -0.94
CA LEU A 62 7.33 10.39 -1.69
C LEU A 62 6.61 9.04 -1.70
N LEU A 63 6.25 8.51 -0.53
CA LEU A 63 5.89 7.08 -0.44
C LEU A 63 4.52 6.78 -1.05
N ALA A 64 3.60 7.76 -1.03
CA ALA A 64 2.28 7.65 -1.62
C ALA A 64 2.00 8.80 -2.60
N ASN A 65 1.44 8.46 -3.76
CA ASN A 65 0.81 9.45 -4.64
C ASN A 65 -0.58 9.78 -4.10
N THR A 66 -0.69 10.81 -3.27
CA THR A 66 -1.92 11.17 -2.54
C THR A 66 -3.09 11.58 -3.43
N VAL A 67 -2.90 11.76 -4.73
CA VAL A 67 -4.00 11.94 -5.69
C VAL A 67 -4.80 10.64 -5.83
N ILE A 68 -4.09 9.53 -6.06
CA ILE A 68 -4.69 8.23 -6.44
C ILE A 68 -4.51 7.12 -5.39
N GLU A 69 -3.65 7.31 -4.41
CA GLU A 69 -3.36 6.36 -3.32
C GLU A 69 -3.76 6.96 -1.97
N SER A 70 -4.13 6.07 -1.05
CA SER A 70 -4.30 6.33 0.38
C SER A 70 -3.26 5.51 1.15
N TYR A 71 -2.80 6.01 2.28
CA TYR A 71 -1.85 5.29 3.12
C TYR A 71 -2.29 5.23 4.58
N SER A 72 -1.76 4.25 5.31
CA SER A 72 -1.85 4.13 6.76
C SER A 72 -0.48 3.77 7.33
N VAL A 73 -0.21 4.18 8.57
CA VAL A 73 1.08 3.99 9.23
C VAL A 73 0.85 3.24 10.53
N GLU A 74 1.62 2.18 10.74
CA GLU A 74 1.71 1.43 11.99
C GLU A 74 3.11 1.66 12.58
N ILE A 75 3.19 2.07 13.85
CA ILE A 75 4.47 2.35 14.53
C ILE A 75 4.69 1.28 15.60
N ALA A 76 5.92 0.76 15.69
CA ALA A 76 6.36 -0.26 16.63
C ALA A 76 7.64 0.13 17.36
#